data_AF-A0A8J2PFZ8-F1
#
_entry.id   AF-A0A8J2PFZ8-F1
#
_cell.length_a   1.000
_cell.length_b   1.000
_cell.length_c   1.000
_cell.angle_alpha   90.00
_cell.angle_beta   90.00
_cell.angle_gamma   90.00
#
_symmetry.space_group_name_H-M   'P 1'
#
loop_
_entity.id
_entity.type
_entity.pdbx_description
1 polymer ?
#
loop_
_entity_poly.entity_id
_entity_poly.type
_entity_poly.pdbx_seq_one_letter_code
_entity_poly.pdbx_strand_id
1 'polypeptide(L)'
;MNPNLYAHDGKVCVSLLGTWKGSHNCERWSSESSLLQVLVSIQGLILVPEPYFNEPGYTRDPNNEEVVSESKRYNEAATVLLLAATRDMLEKPPTPWQFEITYMFKSGIPKMIQRYEDWMKGNLLSEGNDNATTVPDFPLLPFSGSRAYEVSTLLEQLKRHHKKYCSI
;
A
#
# COMPACT_ATOMS: atom_id res chain seq x y z
N MET A 1 -4.69 4.00 -5.67
CA MET A 1 -3.59 3.29 -4.98
C MET A 1 -2.24 3.96 -5.26
N ASN A 2 -1.94 4.29 -6.52
CA ASN A 2 -0.79 5.12 -6.89
C ASN A 2 -1.12 5.86 -8.20
N PRO A 3 -0.61 7.09 -8.47
CA PRO A 3 -0.79 7.79 -9.74
C PRO A 3 -0.35 6.99 -10.97
N ASN A 4 0.59 6.06 -10.82
CA ASN A 4 1.07 5.15 -11.86
C ASN A 4 0.25 3.85 -12.00
N LEU A 5 -0.84 3.68 -11.24
CA LEU A 5 -1.72 2.50 -11.27
C LEU A 5 -3.17 2.92 -11.53
N TYR A 6 -3.63 2.70 -12.76
CA TYR A 6 -4.90 3.26 -13.23
C TYR A 6 -6.05 2.31 -12.89
N ALA A 7 -7.10 2.84 -12.23
CA ALA A 7 -8.19 2.03 -11.71
C ALA A 7 -9.17 1.51 -12.79
N HIS A 8 -9.27 2.20 -13.94
CA HIS A 8 -10.30 1.91 -14.94
C HIS A 8 -9.88 0.83 -15.95
N ASP A 9 -8.59 0.74 -16.27
CA ASP A 9 -8.05 -0.18 -17.28
C ASP A 9 -6.89 -1.04 -16.74
N GLY A 10 -6.48 -0.84 -15.49
CA GLY A 10 -5.35 -1.54 -14.89
C GLY A 10 -3.99 -1.13 -15.47
N LYS A 11 -3.90 0.00 -16.20
CA LYS A 11 -2.65 0.44 -16.80
C LYS A 11 -1.61 0.75 -15.73
N VAL A 12 -0.39 0.24 -15.97
CA VAL A 12 0.79 0.46 -15.14
C VAL A 12 1.73 1.42 -15.87
N CYS A 13 2.07 2.55 -15.24
CA CYS A 13 2.94 3.58 -15.82
C CYS A 13 4.38 3.40 -15.34
N VAL A 14 5.24 2.82 -16.18
CA VAL A 14 6.68 2.68 -15.96
C VAL A 14 7.39 2.97 -17.29
N SER A 15 8.49 3.72 -17.26
CA SER A 15 9.25 4.07 -18.46
C SER A 15 9.76 2.83 -19.21
N LEU A 16 10.16 1.81 -18.45
CA LEU A 16 10.59 0.51 -18.95
C LEU A 16 9.51 -0.18 -19.79
N LEU A 17 8.22 0.05 -19.50
CA LEU A 17 7.08 -0.51 -20.27
C LEU A 17 6.62 0.43 -21.41
N GLY A 18 7.30 1.56 -21.62
CA GLY A 18 6.89 2.57 -22.59
C GLY A 18 5.62 3.33 -22.24
N THR A 19 5.09 3.15 -21.03
CA THR A 19 3.85 3.77 -20.54
C THR A 19 4.09 5.02 -19.71
N TRP A 20 5.35 5.38 -19.49
CA TRP A 20 5.78 6.63 -18.85
C TRP A 20 6.99 7.25 -19.58
N LYS A 21 7.24 8.54 -19.35
CA LYS A 21 8.41 9.22 -19.93
C LYS A 21 9.68 8.75 -19.21
N GLY A 22 10.66 8.30 -19.97
CA GLY A 22 12.03 8.07 -19.50
C GLY A 22 12.95 9.19 -19.99
N SER A 23 13.90 9.59 -19.15
CA SER A 23 14.89 10.63 -19.44
C SER A 23 16.02 10.12 -20.34
N HIS A 24 16.33 8.82 -20.25
CA HIS A 24 17.39 8.18 -21.01
C HIS A 24 16.90 6.94 -21.75
N ASN A 25 17.59 6.55 -22.82
CA ASN A 25 17.27 5.34 -23.57
C ASN A 25 17.41 4.06 -22.71
N CYS A 26 18.28 4.06 -21.70
CA CYS A 26 18.43 2.94 -20.77
C CYS A 26 17.22 2.74 -19.83
N GLU A 27 16.32 3.72 -19.73
CA GLU A 27 15.09 3.62 -18.94
C GLU A 27 13.93 3.02 -19.73
N ARG A 28 14.12 2.72 -21.03
CA ARG A 28 13.11 2.11 -21.91
C ARG A 28 13.43 0.62 -22.14
N TRP A 29 12.40 -0.15 -22.50
CA TRP A 29 12.58 -1.56 -22.85
C TRP A 29 13.64 -1.75 -23.94
N SER A 30 14.53 -2.72 -23.76
CA SER A 30 15.50 -3.18 -24.75
C SER A 30 15.59 -4.71 -24.76
N SER A 31 16.41 -5.28 -25.65
CA SER A 31 16.67 -6.73 -25.69
C SER A 31 17.28 -7.27 -24.40
N GLU A 32 17.97 -6.41 -23.65
CA GLU A 32 18.60 -6.74 -22.36
C GLU A 32 17.65 -6.60 -21.17
N SER A 33 16.42 -6.14 -21.42
CA SER A 33 15.43 -5.94 -20.36
C SER A 33 14.86 -7.26 -19.86
N SER A 34 14.47 -7.30 -18.59
CA SER A 34 13.93 -8.51 -17.97
C SER A 34 12.64 -8.23 -17.19
N LEU A 35 11.83 -9.29 -17.01
CA LEU A 35 10.67 -9.24 -16.11
C LEU A 35 11.08 -8.85 -14.68
N LEU A 36 12.25 -9.30 -14.22
CA LEU A 36 12.77 -8.92 -12.91
C LEU A 36 12.95 -7.40 -12.79
N GLN A 37 13.48 -6.74 -13.82
CA GLN A 37 13.59 -5.27 -13.81
C GLN A 37 12.22 -4.61 -13.69
N VAL A 38 11.21 -5.11 -14.41
CA VAL A 38 9.83 -4.59 -14.29
C VAL A 38 9.32 -4.72 -12.86
N LEU A 39 9.48 -5.91 -12.24
CA LEU A 39 9.03 -6.15 -10.87
C LEU A 39 9.76 -5.27 -9.85
N VAL A 40 11.08 -5.09 -9.99
CA VAL A 40 11.88 -4.22 -9.14
C VAL A 40 11.51 -2.74 -9.35
N SER A 41 11.23 -2.32 -10.59
CA SER A 41 10.74 -0.96 -10.87
C SER A 41 9.38 -0.70 -10.21
N ILE A 42 8.46 -1.65 -10.24
CA ILE A 42 7.16 -1.51 -9.54
C ILE A 42 7.39 -1.37 -8.03
N GLN A 43 8.25 -2.20 -7.43
CA GLN A 43 8.55 -2.14 -6.00
C GLN A 43 9.23 -0.84 -5.61
N GLY A 44 10.21 -0.38 -6.39
CA GLY A 44 11.03 0.79 -6.05
C GLY A 44 10.44 2.14 -6.44
N LEU A 45 9.59 2.19 -7.48
CA LEU A 45 9.07 3.45 -8.01
C LEU A 45 7.57 3.64 -7.73
N ILE A 46 6.78 2.57 -7.61
CA ILE A 46 5.32 2.66 -7.47
C ILE A 46 4.89 2.34 -6.03
N LEU A 47 5.37 1.26 -5.44
CA LEU A 47 4.95 0.82 -4.10
C LEU A 47 5.77 1.52 -3.00
N VAL A 48 5.70 2.86 -2.98
CA VAL A 48 6.49 3.74 -2.11
C VAL A 48 5.68 4.29 -0.92
N PRO A 49 6.34 4.78 0.16
CA PRO A 49 5.67 5.32 1.35
C PRO A 49 4.73 6.51 1.12
N GLU A 50 5.03 7.34 0.12
CA GLU A 50 4.25 8.55 -0.20
C GLU A 50 3.96 8.62 -1.71
N PRO A 51 3.01 7.82 -2.21
CA PRO A 51 2.68 7.72 -3.63
C PRO A 51 2.04 9.00 -4.20
N TYR A 52 1.59 9.94 -3.36
CA TYR A 52 1.12 11.26 -3.81
C TYR A 52 2.15 11.97 -4.69
N PHE A 53 3.44 11.88 -4.35
CA PHE A 53 4.54 12.53 -5.07
C PHE A 53 4.97 11.82 -6.35
N ASN A 54 4.30 10.72 -6.73
CA ASN A 54 4.49 10.13 -8.05
C ASN A 54 3.73 10.89 -9.16
N GLU A 55 2.84 11.82 -8.79
CA GLU A 55 2.18 12.71 -9.73
C GLU A 55 3.16 13.79 -10.25
N PRO A 56 3.32 13.93 -11.58
CA PRO A 56 4.08 15.03 -12.18
C PRO A 56 3.75 16.41 -11.60
N GLY A 57 4.79 17.11 -11.16
CA GLY A 57 4.70 18.47 -10.62
C GLY A 57 4.46 18.54 -9.12
N TYR A 58 4.18 17.42 -8.45
CA TYR A 58 4.03 17.40 -6.99
C TYR A 58 5.41 17.22 -6.35
N THR A 59 5.82 18.16 -5.52
CA THR A 59 7.14 18.17 -4.86
C THR A 59 6.99 18.03 -3.36
N ARG A 60 7.90 17.29 -2.73
CA ARG A 60 7.97 17.19 -1.28
C ARG A 60 8.39 18.53 -0.69
N ASP A 61 7.59 19.04 0.22
CA ASP A 61 7.94 20.18 1.06
C ASP A 61 7.46 19.90 2.50
N PRO A 62 8.37 19.42 3.38
CA PRO A 62 8.02 19.12 4.77
C PRO A 62 7.59 20.33 5.59
N ASN A 63 7.92 21.55 5.13
CA ASN A 63 7.55 22.79 5.82
C ASN A 63 6.18 23.31 5.37
N ASN A 64 5.59 22.72 4.33
CA ASN A 64 4.28 23.08 3.83
C ASN A 64 3.23 22.11 4.36
N GLU A 65 2.45 22.58 5.34
CA GLU A 65 1.40 21.79 6.00
C GLU A 65 0.33 21.28 5.03
N GLU A 66 0.00 22.04 3.98
CA GLU A 66 -0.96 21.63 2.95
C GLU A 66 -0.43 20.42 2.17
N VAL A 67 0.84 20.46 1.76
CA VAL A 67 1.48 19.35 1.02
C VAL A 67 1.56 18.09 1.89
N VAL A 68 1.91 18.22 3.16
CA VAL A 68 1.95 17.10 4.10
C VAL A 68 0.55 16.52 4.32
N SER A 69 -0.47 17.37 4.46
CA SER A 69 -1.87 16.97 4.62
C SER A 69 -2.40 16.21 3.40
N GLU A 70 -2.06 16.66 2.19
CA GLU A 70 -2.46 16.00 0.95
C GLU A 70 -1.78 14.63 0.77
N SER A 71 -0.47 14.54 1.05
CA SER A 71 0.24 13.25 1.08
C SER A 71 -0.41 12.28 2.06
N LYS A 72 -0.71 12.75 3.27
CA LYS A 72 -1.40 11.96 4.30
C LYS A 72 -2.78 11.50 3.86
N ARG A 73 -3.61 12.38 3.30
CA ARG A 73 -4.95 12.03 2.80
C ARG A 73 -4.88 10.98 1.70
N TYR A 74 -3.88 11.08 0.83
CA TYR A 74 -3.62 10.07 -0.19
C TYR A 74 -3.24 8.72 0.43
N ASN A 75 -2.36 8.72 1.44
CA ASN A 75 -1.95 7.52 2.16
C ASN A 75 -3.13 6.82 2.85
N GLU A 76 -4.02 7.57 3.52
CA GLU A 76 -5.23 7.01 4.11
C GLU A 76 -6.11 6.31 3.07
N ALA A 77 -6.33 6.94 1.92
CA ALA A 77 -7.11 6.35 0.84
C ALA A 77 -6.44 5.11 0.24
N ALA A 78 -5.10 5.15 0.06
CA ALA A 78 -4.33 4.00 -0.41
C ALA A 78 -4.39 2.82 0.56
N THR A 79 -4.33 3.07 1.88
CA THR A 79 -4.49 2.05 2.91
C THR A 79 -5.86 1.36 2.84
N VAL A 80 -6.95 2.13 2.72
CA VAL A 80 -8.30 1.55 2.59
C VAL A 80 -8.38 0.65 1.36
N LEU A 81 -7.89 1.11 0.21
CA LEU A 81 -7.86 0.30 -1.02
C LEU A 81 -7.01 -0.96 -0.87
N LEU A 82 -5.87 -0.89 -0.18
CA LEU A 82 -5.00 -2.03 0.06
C LEU A 82 -5.70 -3.08 0.91
N LEU A 83 -6.32 -2.67 2.02
CA LEU A 83 -7.03 -3.59 2.91
C LEU A 83 -8.25 -4.21 2.20
N ALA A 84 -8.97 -3.42 1.41
CA ALA A 84 -10.08 -3.91 0.58
C ALA A 84 -9.62 -4.93 -0.46
N ALA A 85 -8.57 -4.63 -1.23
CA ALA A 85 -8.00 -5.56 -2.21
C ALA A 85 -7.49 -6.85 -1.57
N THR A 86 -6.89 -6.73 -0.38
CA THR A 86 -6.43 -7.89 0.42
C THR A 86 -7.61 -8.79 0.84
N ARG A 87 -8.74 -8.18 1.24
CA ARG A 87 -9.98 -8.88 1.57
C ARG A 87 -10.63 -9.52 0.34
N ASP A 88 -10.57 -8.88 -0.81
CA ASP A 88 -11.11 -9.42 -2.06
C ASP A 88 -10.28 -10.61 -2.59
N MET A 89 -8.94 -10.52 -2.49
CA MET A 89 -8.03 -11.63 -2.82
C MET A 89 -8.25 -12.86 -1.92
N LEU A 90 -8.67 -12.65 -0.67
CA LEU A 90 -9.07 -13.73 0.23
C LEU A 90 -10.37 -14.40 -0.20
N GLU A 91 -11.36 -13.61 -0.57
CA GLU A 91 -12.67 -14.14 -0.92
C GLU A 91 -12.62 -14.93 -2.24
N LYS A 92 -11.82 -14.44 -3.20
CA LYS A 92 -11.71 -15.01 -4.55
C LYS A 92 -10.24 -15.04 -5.00
N PRO A 93 -9.44 -15.97 -4.48
CA PRO A 93 -8.02 -16.05 -4.81
C PRO A 93 -7.82 -16.43 -6.30
N PRO A 94 -7.09 -15.61 -7.08
CA PRO A 94 -6.78 -15.92 -8.48
C PRO A 94 -6.12 -17.29 -8.62
N THR A 95 -6.64 -18.13 -9.52
CA THR A 95 -6.21 -19.53 -9.70
C THR A 95 -4.70 -19.73 -9.79
N PRO A 96 -3.92 -18.91 -10.53
CA PRO A 96 -2.48 -19.12 -10.63
C PRO A 96 -1.71 -18.90 -9.32
N TRP A 97 -2.30 -18.21 -8.35
CA TRP A 97 -1.64 -17.75 -7.13
C TRP A 97 -2.31 -18.23 -5.84
N GLN A 98 -3.24 -19.19 -5.93
CA GLN A 98 -4.05 -19.61 -4.77
C GLN A 98 -3.19 -20.09 -3.60
N PHE A 99 -2.11 -20.81 -3.88
CA PHE A 99 -1.21 -21.33 -2.87
C PHE A 99 -0.44 -20.20 -2.16
N GLU A 100 0.19 -19.31 -2.94
CA GLU A 100 1.00 -18.20 -2.44
C GLU A 100 0.15 -17.22 -1.62
N ILE A 101 -1.04 -16.91 -2.13
CA ILE A 101 -2.06 -16.12 -1.44
C ILE A 101 -2.39 -16.81 -0.12
N THR A 102 -2.87 -18.06 -0.14
CA THR A 102 -3.25 -18.77 1.09
C THR A 102 -2.11 -18.84 2.11
N TYR A 103 -0.87 -19.06 1.67
CA TYR A 103 0.31 -19.07 2.53
C TYR A 103 0.60 -17.71 3.17
N MET A 104 0.56 -16.63 2.38
CA MET A 104 0.69 -15.26 2.86
C MET A 104 -0.42 -14.91 3.86
N PHE A 105 -1.64 -15.43 3.63
CA PHE A 105 -2.78 -15.22 4.53
C PHE A 105 -2.65 -15.96 5.86
N LYS A 106 -2.02 -17.14 5.89
CA LYS A 106 -1.78 -17.87 7.15
C LYS A 106 -0.67 -17.24 7.99
N SER A 107 0.34 -16.63 7.38
CA SER A 107 1.57 -16.20 8.07
C SER A 107 1.80 -14.69 8.15
N GLY A 108 1.40 -13.93 7.13
CA GLY A 108 1.67 -12.49 7.02
C GLY A 108 0.52 -11.60 7.49
N ILE A 109 -0.73 -12.02 7.26
CA ILE A 109 -1.91 -11.18 7.50
C ILE A 109 -2.18 -10.93 8.98
N PRO A 110 -1.97 -11.87 9.91
CA PRO A 110 -2.04 -11.57 11.34
C PRO A 110 -1.09 -10.43 11.73
N LYS A 111 0.14 -10.42 11.18
CA LYS A 111 1.12 -9.36 11.45
C LYS A 111 0.69 -8.02 10.87
N MET A 112 0.10 -8.03 9.66
CA MET A 112 -0.43 -6.82 9.03
C MET A 112 -1.61 -6.25 9.82
N ILE A 113 -2.57 -7.10 10.23
CA ILE A 113 -3.71 -6.70 11.04
C ILE A 113 -3.22 -6.08 12.35
N GLN A 114 -2.33 -6.77 13.07
CA GLN A 114 -1.77 -6.29 14.32
C GLN A 114 -1.10 -4.91 14.14
N ARG A 115 -0.30 -4.72 13.08
CA ARG A 115 0.35 -3.44 12.79
C ARG A 115 -0.66 -2.31 12.63
N TYR A 116 -1.71 -2.51 11.83
CA TYR A 116 -2.72 -1.47 11.65
C TYR A 116 -3.54 -1.25 12.92
N GLU A 117 -3.84 -2.28 13.70
CA GLU A 117 -4.48 -2.11 15.01
C GLU A 117 -3.61 -1.31 15.98
N ASP A 118 -2.31 -1.57 16.00
CA ASP A 118 -1.36 -0.83 16.83
C ASP A 118 -1.27 0.63 16.39
N TRP A 119 -1.22 0.90 15.08
CA TRP A 119 -1.29 2.27 14.55
C TRP A 119 -2.61 2.97 14.91
N MET A 120 -3.73 2.24 14.84
CA MET A 120 -5.05 2.76 15.22
C MET A 120 -5.18 3.04 16.73
N LYS A 121 -4.53 2.24 17.58
CA LYS A 121 -4.45 2.44 19.04
C LYS A 121 -3.43 3.52 19.41
N GLY A 122 -2.29 3.57 18.72
CA GLY A 122 -1.22 4.55 18.90
C GLY A 122 -1.65 5.97 18.54
N ASN A 123 -2.69 6.12 17.71
CA ASN A 123 -3.41 7.40 17.57
C ASN A 123 -3.98 7.94 18.89
N LEU A 124 -4.06 7.12 19.96
CA LEU A 124 -4.52 7.50 21.29
C LEU A 124 -3.38 7.69 22.31
N LEU A 125 -2.13 7.30 22.00
CA LEU A 125 -1.00 7.35 22.93
C LEU A 125 0.18 8.08 22.27
N SER A 126 0.22 9.40 22.46
CA SER A 126 1.45 10.18 22.29
C SER A 126 2.34 10.05 23.53
N GLU A 127 3.63 9.80 23.26
CA GLU A 127 4.81 9.96 24.11
C GLU A 127 5.02 8.96 25.26
N GLY A 128 6.01 8.08 25.10
CA GLY A 128 6.77 7.54 26.24
C GLY A 128 6.82 6.03 26.44
N ASN A 129 6.75 5.18 25.41
CA ASN A 129 6.95 3.74 25.62
C ASN A 129 7.82 3.08 24.54
N ASP A 130 9.04 2.71 24.94
CA ASP A 130 10.12 2.12 24.11
C ASP A 130 9.84 0.68 23.62
N ASN A 131 8.63 0.17 23.81
CA ASN A 131 8.18 -1.14 23.30
C ASN A 131 7.08 -1.01 22.23
N ALA A 132 6.93 0.16 21.60
CA ALA A 132 5.93 0.40 20.58
C ALA A 132 6.28 -0.27 19.24
N THR A 133 5.34 -1.01 18.67
CA THR A 133 5.29 -1.29 17.23
C THR A 133 5.48 0.04 16.50
N THR A 134 6.56 0.17 15.73
CA THR A 134 7.04 1.46 15.20
C THR A 134 5.94 2.20 14.43
N VAL A 135 5.76 3.49 14.75
CA VAL A 135 4.94 4.40 13.93
C VAL A 135 5.45 4.42 12.48
N PRO A 136 4.57 4.64 11.49
CA PRO A 136 5.00 4.76 10.11
C PRO A 136 5.95 5.96 9.98
N ASP A 137 6.99 5.80 9.17
CA ASP A 137 7.98 6.82 8.83
C ASP A 137 7.47 7.82 7.77
N PHE A 138 6.21 7.70 7.38
CA PHE A 138 5.51 8.56 6.43
C PHE A 138 4.20 9.10 7.04
N PRO A 139 3.69 10.24 6.53
CA PRO A 139 2.43 10.82 7.01
C PRO A 139 1.25 9.87 6.78
N LEU A 140 0.74 9.28 7.86
CA LEU A 140 -0.44 8.41 7.82
C LEU A 140 -1.34 8.64 9.04
N LEU A 141 -0.72 8.77 10.20
CA LEU A 141 -1.40 8.90 11.48
C LEU A 141 -1.56 10.37 11.89
N PRO A 142 -2.63 10.73 12.63
CA PRO A 142 -3.80 9.89 12.93
C PRO A 142 -4.72 9.77 11.71
N PHE A 143 -5.41 8.63 11.54
CA PHE A 143 -6.40 8.51 10.47
C PHE A 143 -7.56 9.50 10.65
N SER A 144 -8.02 10.14 9.58
CA SER A 144 -9.26 10.92 9.58
C SER A 144 -10.45 10.05 10.01
N GLY A 145 -11.46 10.66 10.65
CA GLY A 145 -12.55 9.90 11.31
C GLY A 145 -13.29 8.90 10.40
N SER A 146 -13.57 9.27 9.16
CA SER A 146 -14.18 8.36 8.18
C SER A 146 -13.23 7.22 7.79
N ARG A 147 -11.96 7.53 7.52
CA ARG A 147 -10.94 6.55 7.16
C ARG A 147 -10.62 5.58 8.30
N ALA A 148 -10.57 6.08 9.52
CA ALA A 148 -10.43 5.29 10.74
C ALA A 148 -11.54 4.22 10.86
N TYR A 149 -12.79 4.60 10.57
CA TYR A 149 -13.93 3.69 10.58
C TYR A 149 -13.85 2.64 9.46
N GLU A 150 -13.49 3.05 8.24
CA GLU A 150 -13.30 2.15 7.10
C GLU A 150 -12.18 1.12 7.37
N VAL A 151 -11.03 1.58 7.86
CA VAL A 151 -9.89 0.71 8.22
C VAL A 151 -10.31 -0.29 9.29
N SER A 152 -10.96 0.16 10.37
CA SER A 152 -11.43 -0.73 11.44
C SER A 152 -12.39 -1.80 10.93
N THR A 153 -13.32 -1.41 10.05
CA THR A 153 -14.29 -2.33 9.44
C THR A 153 -13.59 -3.39 8.58
N LEU A 154 -12.60 -2.98 7.77
CA LEU A 154 -11.83 -3.89 6.91
C LEU A 154 -10.95 -4.84 7.73
N LEU A 155 -10.32 -4.36 8.81
CA LEU A 155 -9.54 -5.22 9.71
C LEU A 155 -10.41 -6.32 10.34
N GLU A 156 -11.62 -5.99 10.79
CA GLU A 156 -12.55 -6.99 11.34
C GLU A 156 -13.03 -8.01 10.28
N GLN A 157 -13.20 -7.58 9.04
CA GLN A 157 -13.50 -8.50 7.93
C GLN A 157 -12.34 -9.45 7.62
N LEU A 158 -11.11 -8.93 7.62
CA LEU A 158 -9.90 -9.73 7.42
C LEU A 158 -9.69 -10.73 8.55
N LYS A 159 -9.90 -10.34 9.82
CA LYS A 159 -9.85 -11.26 10.96
C LYS A 159 -10.86 -12.38 10.85
N ARG A 160 -12.10 -12.08 10.47
CA ARG A 160 -13.16 -13.09 10.26
C ARG A 160 -12.79 -14.08 9.16
N HIS A 161 -12.26 -13.59 8.03
CA HIS A 161 -11.77 -14.45 6.96
C HIS A 161 -10.59 -15.31 7.42
N HIS A 162 -9.59 -14.72 8.08
CA HIS A 162 -8.43 -15.45 8.56
C HIS A 162 -8.80 -16.63 9.48
N LYS A 163 -9.74 -16.43 10.42
CA LYS A 163 -10.25 -17.52 11.27
C LYS A 163 -10.81 -18.68 10.45
N LYS A 164 -11.61 -18.40 9.40
CA LYS A 164 -12.16 -19.43 8.50
C LYS A 164 -11.05 -20.23 7.80
N TYR A 165 -9.96 -19.60 7.38
CA TYR A 165 -8.84 -20.26 6.70
C TYR A 165 -7.90 -21.05 7.63
N CYS A 166 -7.87 -20.73 8.93
CA CYS A 166 -7.08 -21.46 9.93
C CYS A 166 -7.86 -22.56 10.64
N SER A 167 -9.19 -22.61 10.49
CA SER A 167 -10.04 -23.70 10.99
C SER A 167 -10.20 -24.86 9.99
N ILE A 168 -9.56 -24.79 8.82
CA ILE A 168 -9.48 -25.83 7.78
C ILE A 168 -8.05 -26.37 7.76
#